data_AF-A0A820HNG5-F1
#
_entry.id   AF-A0A820HNG5-F1
#
_cell.length_a   1.000
_cell.length_b   1.000
_cell.length_c   1.000
_cell.angle_alpha   90.00
_cell.angle_beta   90.00
_cell.angle_gamma   90.00
#
_symmetry.space_group_name_H-M   'P 1'
#
loop_
_entity.id
_entity.type
_entity.pdbx_description
1 polymer ?
#
loop_
_entity_poly.entity_id
_entity_poly.type
_entity_poly.pdbx_seq_one_letter_code
_entity_poly.pdbx_strand_id
1 'polypeptide(L)'
;DVNKLNFQQFANVFARFRRGKTLTNLNIKEKKLLFLFSIYDRNHDSKIDRNELVEILKMMVGGNIHEDQIATIADHTIGELDADGDLTITFKEFCDTISKIDVDEKMSMKFLN
;
A
#
# COMPACT_ATOMS: atom_id res chain seq x y z
N ASP A 1 12.77 10.94 -23.21
CA ASP A 1 11.85 9.83 -22.86
C ASP A 1 11.31 10.01 -21.47
N VAL A 2 10.10 10.54 -21.36
CA VAL A 2 9.43 10.82 -20.08
C VAL A 2 9.03 9.53 -19.34
N ASN A 3 9.03 8.39 -20.05
CA ASN A 3 8.72 7.06 -19.51
C ASN A 3 9.96 6.19 -19.22
N LYS A 4 11.17 6.78 -19.11
CA LYS A 4 12.38 6.02 -18.77
C LYS A 4 12.77 6.24 -17.31
N LEU A 5 12.69 5.16 -16.54
CA LEU A 5 13.14 5.07 -15.16
C LEU A 5 14.67 4.96 -15.14
N ASN A 6 15.37 5.91 -14.52
CA ASN A 6 16.83 5.83 -14.40
C ASN A 6 17.23 4.93 -13.22
N PHE A 7 18.49 4.47 -13.21
CA PHE A 7 18.97 3.54 -12.18
C PHE A 7 18.83 4.09 -10.75
N GLN A 8 18.97 5.41 -10.56
CA GLN A 8 18.82 6.04 -9.25
C GLN A 8 17.35 6.00 -8.78
N GLN A 9 16.41 6.31 -9.68
CA GLN A 9 14.98 6.20 -9.42
C GLN A 9 14.59 4.75 -9.12
N PHE A 10 15.12 3.79 -9.89
CA PHE A 10 14.93 2.36 -9.65
C PHE A 10 15.46 1.96 -8.27
N ALA A 11 16.73 2.25 -7.97
CA ALA A 11 17.36 1.92 -6.69
C ALA A 11 16.63 2.55 -5.50
N ASN A 12 16.09 3.76 -5.65
CA ASN A 12 15.31 4.44 -4.62
C ASN A 12 13.98 3.74 -4.32
N VAL A 13 13.34 3.09 -5.30
CA VAL A 13 12.15 2.27 -5.07
C VAL A 13 12.53 1.03 -4.27
N PHE A 14 13.57 0.30 -4.68
CA PHE A 14 14.02 -0.93 -4.02
C PHE A 14 14.61 -0.69 -2.63
N ALA A 15 15.23 0.46 -2.39
CA ALA A 15 15.79 0.84 -1.09
C ALA A 15 14.73 0.87 0.03
N ARG A 16 13.46 1.13 -0.31
CA ARG A 16 12.33 1.12 0.64
C ARG A 16 12.05 -0.28 1.19
N PHE A 17 12.34 -1.33 0.42
CA PHE A 17 12.09 -2.72 0.78
C PHE A 17 13.31 -3.40 1.44
N ARG A 18 14.42 -2.67 1.63
CA ARG A 18 15.65 -3.22 2.22
C ARG A 18 15.45 -3.56 3.69
N ARG A 19 15.66 -4.83 4.03
CA ARG A 19 15.74 -5.36 5.40
C ARG A 19 17.13 -4.99 5.98
N GLY A 20 17.19 -4.12 6.99
CA GLY A 20 18.46 -3.76 7.62
C GLY A 20 18.33 -2.74 8.75
N LYS A 21 19.20 -2.85 9.75
CA LYS A 21 19.22 -1.98 10.95
C LYS A 21 19.58 -0.51 10.65
N THR A 22 20.17 -0.23 9.49
CA THR A 22 20.51 1.13 9.07
C THR A 22 19.28 1.82 8.52
N LEU A 23 18.68 2.68 9.34
CA LEU A 23 17.62 3.57 8.89
C LEU A 23 18.18 4.58 7.88
N THR A 24 17.55 4.65 6.72
CA THR A 24 17.75 5.69 5.71
C THR A 24 16.45 6.48 5.62
N ASN A 25 16.49 7.70 5.10
CA ASN A 25 15.27 8.51 4.93
C ASN A 25 14.21 7.88 3.99
N LEU A 26 14.50 6.71 3.39
CA LEU A 26 13.63 5.97 2.49
C LEU A 26 13.05 4.68 3.11
N ASN A 27 13.64 4.15 4.18
CA ASN A 27 13.19 2.91 4.82
C ASN A 27 12.56 3.13 6.21
N ILE A 28 12.31 4.37 6.61
CA ILE A 28 11.53 4.66 7.82
C ILE A 28 10.07 4.25 7.62
N LYS A 29 9.43 3.78 8.69
CA LYS A 29 8.05 3.25 8.68
C LYS A 29 7.09 4.18 7.95
N GLU A 30 7.13 5.47 8.25
CA GLU A 30 6.28 6.48 7.62
C GLU A 30 6.43 6.56 6.09
N LYS A 31 7.66 6.48 5.55
CA LYS A 31 7.90 6.53 4.10
C LYS A 31 7.49 5.25 3.38
N LYS A 32 7.50 4.11 4.09
CA LYS A 32 6.92 2.86 3.59
C LYS A 32 5.39 2.94 3.56
N LEU A 33 4.78 3.48 4.62
CA LEU A 33 3.33 3.70 4.70
C LEU A 33 2.83 4.67 3.63
N LEU A 34 3.53 5.79 3.43
CA LEU A 34 3.20 6.75 2.36
C LEU A 34 3.31 6.12 0.97
N PHE A 35 4.33 5.29 0.75
CA PHE A 35 4.50 4.59 -0.52
C PHE A 35 3.38 3.58 -0.77
N LEU A 36 3.03 2.81 0.26
CA LEU A 36 1.89 1.90 0.22
C LEU A 36 0.61 2.64 -0.10
N PHE A 37 0.32 3.70 0.65
CA PHE A 37 -0.85 4.52 0.45
C PHE A 37 -0.93 5.03 -0.99
N SER A 38 0.20 5.51 -1.56
CA SER A 38 0.25 5.96 -2.97
C SER A 38 0.07 4.86 -4.02
N ILE A 39 0.20 3.59 -3.64
CA ILE A 39 -0.14 2.47 -4.54
C ILE A 39 -1.65 2.24 -4.55
N TYR A 40 -2.31 2.43 -3.39
CA TYR A 40 -3.76 2.29 -3.27
C TYR A 40 -4.52 3.51 -3.80
N ASP A 41 -4.10 4.71 -3.43
CA ASP A 41 -4.64 6.01 -3.90
C ASP A 41 -4.17 6.30 -5.32
N ARG A 42 -5.00 5.94 -6.30
CA ARG A 42 -4.69 5.97 -7.74
C ARG A 42 -4.91 7.36 -8.32
N ASN A 43 -5.91 8.07 -7.82
CA ASN A 43 -6.27 9.40 -8.28
C ASN A 43 -5.46 10.51 -7.56
N HIS A 44 -4.71 10.16 -6.51
CA HIS A 44 -3.90 11.03 -5.67
C HIS A 44 -4.69 12.11 -4.92
N ASP A 45 -5.93 11.82 -4.55
CA ASP A 45 -6.80 12.72 -3.78
C ASP A 45 -6.58 12.64 -2.26
N SER A 46 -5.58 11.86 -1.82
CA SER A 46 -5.22 11.61 -0.42
C SER A 46 -6.23 10.77 0.36
N LYS A 47 -7.13 10.08 -0.34
CA LYS A 47 -8.08 9.11 0.19
C LYS A 47 -8.00 7.84 -0.65
N ILE A 48 -8.46 6.73 -0.09
CA ILE A 48 -8.64 5.49 -0.85
C ILE A 48 -10.12 5.22 -0.88
N ASP A 49 -10.71 5.28 -2.06
CA ASP A 49 -12.11 4.92 -2.24
C ASP A 49 -12.29 3.41 -2.44
N ARG A 50 -13.55 2.97 -2.41
CA ARG A 50 -13.91 1.57 -2.60
C ARG A 50 -13.45 1.00 -3.93
N ASN A 51 -13.56 1.76 -5.01
CA ASN A 51 -13.22 1.30 -6.35
C ASN A 51 -11.70 1.11 -6.48
N GLU A 52 -10.92 2.06 -5.96
CA GLU A 52 -9.46 1.97 -5.92
C GLU A 52 -8.98 0.75 -5.14
N LEU A 53 -9.61 0.48 -3.98
CA LEU A 53 -9.30 -0.71 -3.19
C LEU A 53 -9.64 -2.01 -3.97
N VAL A 54 -10.80 -2.06 -4.63
CA VAL A 54 -11.21 -3.22 -5.44
C VAL A 54 -10.26 -3.44 -6.62
N GLU A 55 -9.86 -2.38 -7.33
CA GLU A 55 -8.93 -2.48 -8.46
C GLU A 55 -7.58 -3.05 -8.04
N ILE A 56 -7.04 -2.56 -6.92
CA ILE A 56 -5.75 -3.04 -6.40
C ILE A 56 -5.87 -4.49 -5.90
N LEU A 57 -6.96 -4.85 -5.22
CA LEU A 57 -7.21 -6.24 -4.81
C LEU A 57 -7.34 -7.17 -6.03
N LYS A 58 -8.02 -6.74 -7.10
CA LYS A 58 -8.08 -7.48 -8.37
C LYS A 58 -6.69 -7.68 -8.97
N MET A 59 -5.86 -6.65 -8.98
CA MET A 59 -4.48 -6.73 -9.48
C MET A 59 -3.59 -7.66 -8.64
N MET A 60 -3.77 -7.69 -7.32
CA MET A 60 -2.96 -8.51 -6.41
C MET A 60 -3.33 -9.99 -6.44
N VAL A 61 -4.63 -10.30 -6.56
CA VAL A 61 -5.12 -11.68 -6.39
C VAL A 61 -5.28 -12.42 -7.73
N GLY A 62 -5.38 -11.69 -8.85
CA GLY A 62 -5.49 -12.27 -10.18
C GLY A 62 -6.78 -13.07 -10.40
N GLY A 63 -6.80 -13.94 -11.43
CA GLY A 63 -8.00 -14.65 -11.91
C GLY A 63 -8.54 -15.78 -11.01
N ASN A 64 -8.06 -15.90 -9.77
CA ASN A 64 -8.42 -16.99 -8.86
C ASN A 64 -9.57 -16.66 -7.89
N ILE A 65 -10.00 -15.40 -7.79
CA ILE A 65 -11.13 -14.99 -6.94
C ILE A 65 -12.22 -14.33 -7.79
N HIS A 66 -13.48 -14.68 -7.52
CA HIS A 66 -14.65 -14.05 -8.15
C HIS A 66 -14.77 -12.57 -7.76
N GLU A 67 -15.15 -11.72 -8.71
CA GLU A 67 -15.25 -10.27 -8.49
C GLU A 67 -16.14 -9.89 -7.30
N ASP A 68 -17.22 -10.64 -7.07
CA ASP A 68 -18.15 -10.42 -5.95
C ASP A 68 -17.49 -10.62 -4.58
N GLN A 69 -16.56 -11.58 -4.48
CA GLN A 69 -15.81 -11.80 -3.24
C GLN A 69 -14.79 -10.69 -2.99
N ILE A 70 -14.18 -10.15 -4.05
CA ILE A 70 -13.26 -9.01 -3.95
C ILE A 70 -14.02 -7.76 -3.49
N ALA A 71 -15.19 -7.52 -4.06
CA ALA A 71 -16.11 -6.47 -3.64
C ALA A 71 -16.47 -6.61 -2.14
N THR A 72 -16.84 -7.81 -1.71
CA THR A 72 -17.17 -8.09 -0.29
C THR A 72 -15.98 -7.83 0.65
N ILE A 73 -14.76 -8.22 0.25
CA ILE A 73 -13.55 -7.96 1.03
C ILE A 73 -13.28 -6.46 1.13
N ALA A 74 -13.43 -5.72 0.03
CA ALA A 74 -13.27 -4.28 0.02
C ALA A 74 -14.30 -3.59 0.92
N ASP A 75 -15.57 -4.00 0.86
CA ASP A 75 -16.65 -3.48 1.71
C ASP A 75 -16.36 -3.70 3.20
N HIS A 76 -15.93 -4.91 3.56
CA HIS A 76 -15.56 -5.21 4.95
C HIS A 76 -14.35 -4.39 5.41
N THR A 77 -13.34 -4.27 4.54
CA THR A 77 -12.12 -3.49 4.84
C THR A 77 -12.46 -2.03 5.08
N ILE A 78 -13.27 -1.40 4.22
CA ILE A 78 -13.70 -0.01 4.42
C ILE A 78 -14.49 0.11 5.71
N GLY A 79 -15.46 -0.77 5.95
CA GLY A 79 -16.26 -0.73 7.19
C GLY A 79 -15.44 -0.91 8.48
N GLU A 80 -14.27 -1.56 8.41
CA GLU A 80 -13.37 -1.71 9.57
C GLU A 80 -12.41 -0.53 9.74
N LEU A 81 -12.02 0.15 8.66
CA LEU A 81 -11.03 1.22 8.68
C LEU A 81 -11.65 2.63 8.74
N ASP A 82 -12.82 2.81 8.15
CA ASP A 82 -13.57 4.06 8.10
C ASP A 82 -14.11 4.40 9.49
N ALA A 83 -13.45 5.35 10.16
CA ALA A 83 -13.79 5.74 11.52
C ALA A 83 -14.76 6.94 11.54
N ASP A 84 -14.76 7.75 10.48
CA ASP A 84 -15.61 8.95 10.37
C ASP A 84 -16.90 8.74 9.55
N GLY A 85 -17.03 7.59 8.90
CA GLY A 85 -18.21 7.16 8.15
C GLY A 85 -18.30 7.78 6.76
N ASP A 86 -17.19 8.30 6.20
CA ASP A 86 -17.17 8.95 4.90
C ASP A 86 -17.04 7.98 3.70
N LEU A 87 -16.98 6.67 4.00
CA LEU A 87 -16.81 5.55 3.05
C LEU A 87 -15.49 5.60 2.26
N THR A 88 -14.50 6.35 2.75
CA THR A 88 -13.15 6.40 2.22
C THR A 88 -12.13 6.12 3.33
N ILE A 89 -10.91 5.76 2.96
CA ILE A 89 -9.83 5.52 3.92
C ILE A 89 -8.81 6.64 3.77
N THR A 90 -8.71 7.50 4.78
CA THR A 90 -7.68 8.54 4.84
C THR A 90 -6.32 7.94 5.20
N PHE A 91 -5.23 8.68 4.90
CA PHE A 91 -3.88 8.26 5.31
C PHE A 91 -3.76 7.99 6.81
N LYS A 92 -4.51 8.74 7.63
CA LYS A 92 -4.52 8.56 9.08
C LYS A 92 -5.15 7.22 9.47
N GLU A 93 -6.33 6.90 8.94
CA GLU A 93 -7.03 5.63 9.21
C GLU A 93 -6.24 4.43 8.69
N PHE A 94 -5.62 4.59 7.52
CA PHE A 94 -4.69 3.61 6.98
C PHE A 94 -3.52 3.38 7.94
N CYS A 95 -2.88 4.44 8.44
CA CYS A 95 -1.78 4.33 9.41
C CYS A 95 -2.23 3.69 10.72
N ASP A 96 -3.39 4.08 11.26
CA ASP A 96 -3.91 3.57 12.53
C ASP A 96 -4.14 2.05 12.45
N THR A 97 -4.64 1.56 11.31
CA THR A 97 -4.87 0.13 11.09
C THR A 97 -3.59 -0.64 10.80
N ILE A 98 -2.78 -0.13 9.87
CA ILE A 98 -1.54 -0.77 9.45
C ILE A 98 -0.47 -0.69 10.55
N SER A 99 -0.56 0.25 11.50
CA SER A 99 0.33 0.32 12.67
C SER A 99 0.27 -0.93 13.54
N LYS A 100 -0.88 -1.63 13.55
CA LYS A 100 -1.12 -2.90 14.26
C LYS A 100 -0.47 -4.10 13.56
N ILE A 101 -0.07 -3.93 12.30
CA ILE A 101 0.61 -4.94 11.49
C ILE A 101 2.11 -4.65 11.50
N ASP A 102 2.96 -5.68 11.59
CA ASP A 102 4.40 -5.50 11.41
C ASP A 102 4.75 -5.28 9.93
N VAL A 103 4.52 -4.05 9.48
CA VAL A 103 4.83 -3.56 8.13
C VAL A 103 6.30 -3.75 7.81
N ASP A 104 7.18 -3.60 8.80
CA ASP A 104 8.61 -3.64 8.58
C ASP A 104 9.05 -5.07 8.21
N GLU A 105 8.43 -6.07 8.83
CA GLU A 105 8.61 -7.47 8.49
C GLU A 105 7.89 -7.89 7.18
N LYS A 106 6.66 -7.41 6.94
CA LYS A 106 5.84 -7.81 5.79
C LYS A 106 6.24 -7.12 4.49
N MET A 107 6.73 -5.89 4.54
CA MET A 107 7.15 -5.07 3.38
C MET A 107 8.65 -5.13 3.13
N SER A 108 9.37 -6.09 3.70
CA SER A 108 10.80 -6.23 3.44
C SER A 108 11.07 -7.43 2.57
N MET A 109 11.78 -7.21 1.46
CA MET A 109 12.19 -8.31 0.58
C MET A 109 13.36 -9.07 1.22
N LYS A 110 13.24 -10.39 1.30
CA LYS A 110 14.39 -11.28 1.49
C LYS A 110 15.00 -11.50 0.11
N PHE A 111 16.18 -10.97 -0.14
CA PHE A 111 16.96 -11.50 -1.24
C PHE A 111 17.32 -12.94 -0.87
N LEU A 112 16.97 -13.90 -1.74
CA LEU A 112 17.35 -15.29 -1.59
C LEU A 112 18.88 -15.36 -1.43
N ASN A 113 19.35 -16.12 -0.44
CA ASN A 113 20.76 -16.47 -0.30
C ASN A 113 21.25 -17.26 -1.51
#